data_AF-A0A449H463-F1
#
_entry.id   AF-A0A449H463-F1
#
_cell.length_a   1.000
_cell.length_b   1.000
_cell.length_c   1.000
_cell.angle_alpha   90.00
_cell.angle_beta   90.00
_cell.angle_gamma   90.00
#
_symmetry.space_group_name_H-M   'P 1'
#
loop_
_entity.id
_entity.type
_entity.pdbx_description
1 polymer ?
#
loop_
_entity_poly.entity_id
_entity_poly.type
_entity_poly.pdbx_seq_one_letter_code
_entity_poly.pdbx_strand_id
1 'polypeptide(L)'
;MRAHPTAFGWIALEVSRWPEGDKAAIRRLARHLGYHLYWPRPSVLPLIDQIRSADVDAVLTPSPAHLDMIQLNAIMSIADVETLHPRLSFARWATTHGQR
;
A
#
# COMPACT_ATOMS: atom_id res chain seq x y z
N MET A 1 -4.12 -8.88 16.26
CA MET A 1 -4.36 -9.14 14.82
C MET A 1 -5.78 -8.72 14.51
N ARG A 2 -6.00 -7.82 13.56
CA ARG A 2 -7.36 -7.47 13.13
C ARG A 2 -8.03 -8.73 12.56
N ALA A 3 -9.34 -8.86 12.79
CA ALA A 3 -10.10 -9.98 12.24
C ALA A 3 -10.10 -10.01 10.70
N HIS A 4 -9.87 -8.85 10.07
CA HIS A 4 -9.78 -8.70 8.62
C HIS A 4 -8.63 -7.72 8.28
N PRO A 5 -7.49 -8.21 7.78
CA PRO A 5 -6.40 -7.32 7.41
C PRO A 5 -6.83 -6.43 6.25
N THR A 6 -6.54 -5.13 6.31
CA THR A 6 -6.97 -4.13 5.33
C THR A 6 -5.78 -3.60 4.56
N ALA A 7 -5.92 -3.49 3.23
CA ALA A 7 -4.90 -2.92 2.38
C ALA A 7 -5.37 -1.64 1.69
N PHE A 8 -4.50 -0.66 1.58
CA PHE A 8 -4.73 0.60 0.87
C PHE A 8 -4.28 0.45 -0.58
N GLY A 9 -5.19 0.67 -1.54
CA GLY A 9 -4.86 0.67 -2.95
C GLY A 9 -4.28 2.02 -3.40
N TRP A 10 -3.09 2.01 -4.00
CA TRP A 10 -2.43 3.21 -4.50
C TRP A 10 -2.01 3.05 -5.97
N ILE A 11 -2.26 4.08 -6.77
CA ILE A 11 -1.75 4.22 -8.15
C ILE A 11 -1.34 5.67 -8.34
N ALA A 12 -0.05 5.89 -8.55
CA ALA A 12 0.47 7.12 -9.14
C ALA A 12 -0.03 7.23 -10.60
N LEU A 13 -0.91 8.21 -10.87
CA LEU A 13 -1.56 8.37 -12.18
C LEU A 13 -0.59 8.88 -13.25
N GLU A 14 0.45 9.60 -12.84
CA GLU A 14 1.54 10.07 -13.67
C GLU A 14 2.46 8.95 -14.17
N VAL A 15 2.47 7.80 -13.48
CA VAL A 15 3.26 6.62 -13.84
C VAL A 15 2.42 5.58 -14.60
N SER A 16 1.15 5.46 -14.24
CA SER A 16 0.26 4.44 -14.82
C SER A 16 -0.08 4.73 -16.29
N ARG A 17 0.06 3.71 -17.14
CA ARG A 17 -0.38 3.77 -18.55
C ARG A 17 -1.83 3.33 -18.73
N TRP A 18 -2.37 2.56 -17.78
CA TRP A 18 -3.75 2.06 -17.83
C TRP A 18 -4.33 1.91 -16.41
N PRO A 19 -4.77 3.01 -15.79
CA PRO A 19 -5.18 3.02 -14.38
C PRO A 19 -6.31 2.05 -14.05
N GLU A 20 -7.25 1.83 -14.96
CA GLU A 20 -8.36 0.89 -14.73
C GLU A 20 -7.90 -0.57 -14.72
N GLY A 21 -6.93 -0.92 -15.56
CA GLY A 21 -6.28 -2.23 -15.55
C GLY A 21 -5.49 -2.45 -14.25
N ASP A 22 -4.73 -1.44 -13.83
CA ASP A 22 -3.98 -1.47 -12.57
C ASP A 22 -4.92 -1.64 -11.36
N LYS A 23 -6.04 -0.91 -11.31
CA LYS A 23 -7.08 -1.07 -10.29
C LYS A 23 -7.62 -2.50 -10.23
N ALA A 24 -7.95 -3.07 -11.39
CA ALA A 24 -8.46 -4.43 -11.48
C ALA A 24 -7.42 -5.47 -11.01
N ALA A 25 -6.16 -5.27 -11.37
CA ALA A 25 -5.06 -6.13 -10.95
C ALA A 25 -4.83 -6.04 -9.43
N ILE A 26 -4.84 -4.84 -8.84
CA ILE A 26 -4.72 -4.65 -7.39
C ILE A 26 -5.87 -5.32 -6.65
N ARG A 27 -7.12 -5.16 -7.12
CA ARG A 27 -8.29 -5.85 -6.54
C ARG A 27 -8.13 -7.36 -6.53
N ARG A 28 -7.61 -7.93 -7.62
CA ARG A 28 -7.34 -9.37 -7.71
C ARG A 28 -6.26 -9.80 -6.72
N LEU A 29 -5.20 -9.03 -6.57
CA LEU A 29 -4.12 -9.31 -5.62
C LEU A 29 -4.61 -9.22 -4.17
N ALA A 30 -5.35 -8.16 -3.81
CA ALA A 30 -5.91 -8.01 -2.47
C ALA A 30 -6.73 -9.24 -2.07
N ARG A 31 -7.63 -9.68 -2.96
CA ARG A 31 -8.44 -10.89 -2.74
C ARG A 31 -7.59 -12.15 -2.62
N HIS A 32 -6.55 -12.29 -3.44
CA HIS A 32 -5.66 -13.45 -3.39
C HIS A 32 -4.83 -13.49 -2.09
N LEU A 33 -4.45 -12.34 -1.54
CA LEU A 33 -3.72 -12.21 -0.28
C LEU A 33 -4.63 -12.19 0.97
N GLY A 34 -5.95 -12.16 0.79
CA GLY A 34 -6.92 -12.12 1.89
C GLY A 34 -7.12 -10.74 2.52
N TYR A 35 -6.70 -9.66 1.84
CA TYR A 35 -6.92 -8.29 2.30
C TYR A 35 -8.30 -7.75 1.89
N HIS A 36 -8.93 -7.03 2.81
CA HIS A 36 -10.01 -6.10 2.45
C HIS A 36 -9.39 -4.85 1.80
N LEU A 37 -9.75 -4.56 0.55
CA LEU A 37 -9.16 -3.42 -0.17
C LEU A 37 -9.91 -2.13 0.13
N TYR A 38 -9.22 -1.16 0.74
CA TYR A 38 -9.64 0.23 0.83
C TYR A 38 -9.11 1.00 -0.37
N TRP A 39 -10.02 1.67 -1.11
CA TRP A 39 -9.66 2.57 -2.19
C TRP A 39 -9.89 4.02 -1.75
N PRO A 40 -8.85 4.86 -1.65
CA PRO A 40 -9.01 6.25 -1.21
C PRO A 40 -9.81 7.06 -2.23
N ARG A 41 -10.55 8.05 -1.74
CA ARG A 41 -11.06 9.14 -2.58
C ARG A 41 -9.90 10.12 -2.88
N PRO A 42 -9.98 10.90 -3.98
CA PRO A 42 -9.02 11.97 -4.22
C PRO A 42 -8.88 12.87 -2.98
N SER A 43 -7.65 13.14 -2.59
CA SER A 43 -7.31 13.90 -1.39
C SER A 43 -6.11 14.80 -1.65
N VAL A 44 -6.10 15.94 -0.99
CA VAL A 44 -4.96 16.88 -0.99
C VAL A 44 -3.90 16.52 0.04
N LEU A 45 -4.20 15.58 0.94
CA LEU A 45 -3.25 15.13 1.94
C LEU A 45 -2.10 14.36 1.27
N PRO A 46 -0.87 14.48 1.77
CA PRO A 46 0.22 13.59 1.38
C PRO A 46 -0.18 12.12 1.53
N LEU A 47 0.34 11.26 0.66
CA LEU A 47 0.01 9.82 0.65
C LEU A 47 0.19 9.17 2.03
N ILE A 48 1.29 9.49 2.73
CA ILE A 48 1.58 8.92 4.05
C ILE A 48 0.52 9.28 5.10
N ASP A 49 -0.02 10.51 5.05
CA ASP A 49 -1.03 10.96 5.99
C ASP A 49 -2.39 10.31 5.70
N GLN A 50 -2.69 10.05 4.42
CA GLN A 50 -3.86 9.27 4.04
C GLN A 50 -3.77 7.83 4.55
N ILE A 51 -2.62 7.17 4.38
CA ILE A 51 -2.40 5.80 4.85
C ILE A 51 -2.47 5.73 6.38
N ARG A 52 -1.85 6.69 7.07
CA ARG A 52 -1.91 6.80 8.53
C ARG A 52 -3.34 6.98 9.03
N SER A 53 -4.12 7.84 8.36
CA SER A 53 -5.52 8.09 8.72
C SER A 53 -6.44 6.91 8.39
N ALA A 54 -6.14 6.18 7.32
CA ALA A 54 -6.87 4.98 6.93
C ALA A 54 -6.55 3.77 7.82
N ASP A 55 -5.43 3.83 8.57
CA ASP A 55 -5.05 2.84 9.57
C ASP A 55 -5.07 1.42 8.98
N VAL A 56 -4.27 1.20 7.93
CA VAL A 56 -4.22 -0.05 7.15
C VAL A 56 -3.01 -0.91 7.49
N ASP A 57 -3.10 -2.20 7.19
CA ASP A 57 -2.02 -3.16 7.43
C ASP A 57 -0.99 -3.17 6.30
N ALA A 58 -1.43 -2.93 5.06
CA ALA A 58 -0.58 -2.97 3.87
C ALA A 58 -0.97 -1.90 2.83
N VAL A 59 -0.05 -1.58 1.92
CA VAL A 59 -0.27 -0.76 0.73
C VAL A 59 -0.02 -1.63 -0.50
N LEU A 60 -1.00 -1.72 -1.40
CA LEU A 60 -0.87 -2.43 -2.67
C LEU A 60 -0.69 -1.45 -3.81
N THR A 61 0.33 -1.66 -4.64
CA THR A 61 0.64 -0.80 -5.79
C THR A 61 1.06 -1.62 -7.02
N PRO A 62 0.92 -1.13 -8.26
CA PRO A 62 1.24 -1.95 -9.44
C PRO A 62 2.72 -2.27 -9.58
N SER A 63 3.59 -1.33 -9.21
CA SER A 63 5.03 -1.52 -9.24
C SER A 63 5.71 -0.57 -8.23
N PRO A 64 6.98 -0.82 -7.87
CA PRO A 64 7.74 0.11 -7.05
C PRO A 64 7.82 1.52 -7.65
N ALA A 65 7.72 1.67 -8.97
CA ALA A 65 7.82 2.96 -9.65
C ALA A 65 6.67 3.93 -9.33
N HIS A 66 5.58 3.46 -8.70
CA HIS A 66 4.50 4.34 -8.22
C HIS A 66 4.79 4.95 -6.84
N LEU A 67 5.94 4.63 -6.24
CA LEU A 67 6.41 5.17 -4.98
C LEU A 67 7.85 5.66 -5.17
N ASP A 68 8.12 6.90 -4.79
CA ASP A 68 9.51 7.32 -4.63
C ASP A 68 10.16 6.66 -3.40
N MET A 69 11.49 6.73 -3.28
CA MET A 69 12.21 6.10 -2.16
C MET A 69 11.83 6.68 -0.79
N ILE A 70 11.49 7.97 -0.72
CA ILE A 70 11.12 8.64 0.53
C ILE A 70 9.72 8.17 0.96
N GLN A 71 8.79 8.09 0.02
CA GLN A 71 7.44 7.56 0.22
C GLN A 71 7.49 6.11 0.65
N LEU A 72 8.23 5.25 -0.06
CA LEU A 72 8.37 3.84 0.29
C LEU A 72 8.89 3.67 1.73
N ASN A 73 9.98 4.37 2.07
CA ASN A 73 10.55 4.32 3.41
C ASN A 73 9.57 4.83 4.49
N ALA A 74 8.82 5.91 4.20
CA ALA A 74 7.83 6.44 5.11
C ALA A 74 6.67 5.46 5.33
N ILE A 75 6.18 4.81 4.27
CA ILE A 75 5.09 3.83 4.37
C ILE A 75 5.53 2.61 5.18
N MET A 76 6.75 2.11 4.94
CA MET A 76 7.33 1.00 5.70
C MET A 76 7.47 1.30 7.20
N SER A 77 7.33 2.55 7.66
CA SER A 77 7.27 2.85 9.09
C SER A 77 5.95 2.47 9.76
N ILE A 78 4.88 2.25 8.99
CA ILE A 78 3.52 2.00 9.51
C ILE A 78 2.81 0.79 8.90
N ALA A 79 3.09 0.45 7.63
CA ALA A 79 2.40 -0.58 6.88
C ALA A 79 3.35 -1.35 5.96
N ASP A 80 2.97 -2.58 5.62
CA ASP A 80 3.70 -3.39 4.63
C ASP A 80 3.44 -2.83 3.21
N VAL A 81 4.34 -3.05 2.25
CA VAL A 81 4.13 -2.64 0.86
C VAL A 81 4.24 -3.84 -0.07
N GLU A 82 3.20 -4.07 -0.86
CA GLU A 82 3.13 -5.17 -1.81
C GLU A 82 3.00 -4.63 -3.24
N THR A 83 3.81 -5.14 -4.15
CA THR A 83 3.79 -4.74 -5.56
C THR A 83 3.32 -5.87 -6.47
N LEU A 84 2.70 -5.52 -7.61
CA LEU A 84 2.28 -6.52 -8.61
C LEU A 84 3.43 -6.94 -9.53
N HIS A 85 4.15 -5.99 -10.13
CA HIS A 85 5.17 -6.24 -11.15
C HIS A 85 6.42 -5.35 -10.97
N PRO A 86 7.59 -5.93 -10.64
CA PRO A 86 7.76 -7.30 -10.14
C PRO A 86 6.95 -7.51 -8.84
N ARG A 87 6.65 -8.77 -8.49
CA ARG A 87 5.97 -9.08 -7.22
C ARG A 87 6.98 -9.03 -6.09
N LEU A 88 6.93 -7.95 -5.31
CA LEU A 88 7.81 -7.69 -4.17
C LEU A 88 6.97 -7.40 -2.94
N SER A 89 7.46 -7.87 -1.80
CA SER A 89 6.88 -7.64 -0.48
C SER A 89 7.93 -6.91 0.37
N PHE A 90 7.64 -5.68 0.73
CA PHE A 90 8.45 -4.88 1.64
C PHE A 90 7.76 -4.89 3.00
N ALA A 91 8.29 -5.68 3.93
CA ALA A 91 7.76 -5.70 5.29
C ALA A 91 7.99 -4.34 5.95
N ARG A 92 6.99 -3.87 6.70
CA ARG A 92 7.15 -2.71 7.56
C ARG A 92 8.34 -2.94 8.46
N TRP A 93 9.06 -1.86 8.79
CA TRP A 93 10.13 -1.93 9.75
C TRP A 93 9.59 -2.55 11.03
N ALA A 94 10.21 -3.63 11.47
CA ALA A 94 9.93 -4.17 12.79
C ALA A 94 10.19 -3.00 13.74
N THR A 95 9.13 -2.44 14.32
CA THR A 95 9.28 -1.57 15.48
C THR A 95 9.87 -2.47 16.53
N THR A 96 11.20 -2.47 16.65
CA THR A 96 11.91 -2.88 17.85
C THR A 96 11.50 -1.89 18.93
N HIS A 97 10.24 -1.97 19.36
CA HIS A 97 9.87 -1.64 20.72
C HIS A 97 10.49 -2.75 21.55
N GLY A 98 11.78 -2.56 21.85
CA GLY A 98 12.43 -3.25 22.94
C GLY A 98 11.50 -3.12 24.14
N GLN A 99 11.03 -4.28 24.59
CA GLN A 99 10.60 -4.47 25.96
C GLN A 99 11.64 -3.82 26.87
N ARG A 100 11.29 -2.71 27.51
CA ARG A 100 11.91 -2.21 28.74
C ARG A 100 10.83 -1.64 29.62
#